data_AF-A0A9N9IH43-F1
#
_entry.id   AF-A0A9N9IH43-F1
#
_cell.length_a   1.000
_cell.length_b   1.000
_cell.length_c   1.000
_cell.angle_alpha   90.00
_cell.angle_beta   90.00
_cell.angle_gamma   90.00
#
_symmetry.space_group_name_H-M   'P 1'
#
loop_
_entity.id
_entity.type
_entity.pdbx_description
1 polymer ?
#
loop_
_entity_poly.entity_id
_entity_poly.type
_entity_poly.pdbx_seq_one_letter_code
_entity_poly.pdbx_strand_id
1 'polypeptide(L)'
;MYLQKKINGDREHNSHSFIAGLIGGYVIFGENNNINQQIVLYVFARIMTGLAKLPIKRQTINEPKHTFPVFAAVVWGVVMWLFRHDRDVLQPSLQASMQYLYLDSDQ
;
A
#
# COMPACT_ATOMS: atom_id res chain seq x y z
N MET A 1 39.25 10.67 6.16
CA MET A 1 38.16 10.40 7.14
C MET A 1 37.59 11.66 7.81
N TYR A 2 38.34 12.77 7.96
CA TYR A 2 37.81 14.02 8.55
C TYR A 2 37.07 14.96 7.57
N LEU A 3 37.31 14.85 6.26
CA LEU A 3 36.68 15.71 5.24
C LEU A 3 35.24 15.30 4.88
N GLN A 4 34.88 14.02 5.03
CA GLN A 4 33.52 13.54 4.76
C GLN A 4 32.50 14.00 5.82
N LYS A 5 32.98 14.24 7.06
CA LYS A 5 32.18 14.70 8.20
C LYS A 5 31.84 16.20 8.16
N LYS A 6 32.50 16.98 7.29
CA LYS A 6 32.28 18.43 7.16
C LYS A 6 31.37 18.80 5.98
N ILE A 7 31.10 17.85 5.08
CA ILE A 7 30.13 17.98 3.98
C ILE A 7 28.76 17.41 4.40
N ASN A 8 28.72 16.40 5.28
CA ASN A 8 27.49 15.96 5.95
C ASN A 8 27.18 16.92 7.10
N GLY A 9 26.66 18.10 6.76
CA GLY A 9 26.01 19.01 7.69
C GLY A 9 24.89 18.26 8.41
N ASP A 10 25.00 18.24 9.74
CA ASP A 10 24.24 17.49 10.73
C ASP A 10 22.79 17.99 10.89
N ARG A 11 22.05 18.03 9.78
CA ARG A 11 20.60 18.22 9.77
C ARG A 11 20.03 17.36 8.66
N GLU A 12 19.79 16.09 8.98
CA GLU A 12 18.78 15.29 8.27
C GLU A 12 17.43 16.02 8.43
N HIS A 13 17.19 17.01 7.58
CA HIS A 13 15.88 17.60 7.45
C HIS A 13 15.03 16.47 6.88
N ASN A 14 14.15 15.88 7.70
CA ASN A 14 13.25 14.78 7.31
C ASN A 14 12.57 15.00 5.94
N SER A 15 12.34 16.27 5.59
CA SER A 15 11.80 16.69 4.31
C SER A 15 12.71 16.39 3.11
N HIS A 16 14.04 16.46 3.23
CA HIS A 16 14.95 16.10 2.15
C HIS A 16 14.89 14.61 1.82
N SER A 17 14.81 13.74 2.82
CA SER A 17 14.65 12.29 2.60
C SER A 17 13.31 11.95 1.96
N PHE A 18 12.24 12.66 2.33
CA PHE A 18 10.93 12.51 1.70
C PHE A 18 10.93 12.97 0.24
N ILE A 19 11.50 14.15 -0.05
CA ILE A 19 11.58 14.71 -1.41
C ILE A 19 12.49 13.83 -2.30
N ALA A 20 13.63 13.37 -1.77
CA ALA A 20 14.52 12.46 -2.50
C ALA A 20 13.82 11.12 -2.79
N GLY A 21 13.05 10.59 -1.84
CA GLY A 21 12.23 9.39 -2.03
C GLY A 21 11.14 9.57 -3.09
N LEU A 22 10.47 10.73 -3.12
CA LEU A 22 9.47 11.05 -4.15
C LEU A 22 10.09 11.11 -5.55
N ILE A 23 11.21 11.82 -5.70
CA ILE A 23 11.90 11.96 -7.00
C ILE A 23 12.44 10.60 -7.45
N GLY A 24 13.11 9.86 -6.56
CA GLY A 24 13.63 8.53 -6.87
C GLY A 24 12.52 7.54 -7.23
N GLY A 25 11.39 7.56 -6.50
CA GLY A 25 10.23 6.73 -6.78
C GLY A 25 9.61 7.05 -8.15
N TYR A 26 9.48 8.32 -8.51
CA TYR A 26 8.95 8.72 -9.81
C TYR A 26 9.87 8.31 -10.97
N VAL A 27 11.19 8.41 -10.80
CA VAL A 27 12.16 8.01 -11.83
C VAL A 27 12.21 6.48 -12.01
N ILE A 28 12.17 5.72 -10.91
CA ILE A 28 12.30 4.25 -10.95
C ILE A 28 10.99 3.57 -11.36
N PHE A 29 9.86 4.06 -10.85
CA PHE A 29 8.53 3.46 -11.06
C PHE A 29 7.64 4.25 -12.02
N GLY A 30 8.22 5.20 -12.77
CA GLY A 30 7.48 6.03 -13.73
C GLY A 30 6.94 5.26 -14.94
N GLU A 31 7.51 4.10 -15.25
CA GLU A 31 7.02 3.24 -16.32
C GLU A 31 5.81 2.42 -15.87
N ASN A 32 4.72 2.53 -16.63
CA ASN A 32 3.52 1.74 -16.40
C ASN A 32 3.67 0.34 -17.01
N ASN A 33 4.37 -0.53 -16.28
CA ASN A 33 4.53 -1.96 -16.60
C ASN A 33 3.85 -2.81 -15.51
N ASN A 34 3.36 -4.01 -15.88
CA ASN A 34 2.74 -4.97 -14.98
C ASN A 34 3.61 -5.29 -13.75
N ILE A 35 4.94 -5.34 -13.89
CA ILE A 35 5.88 -5.57 -12.79
C ILE A 35 5.90 -4.37 -11.83
N ASN A 36 6.02 -3.15 -12.35
CA ASN A 36 6.01 -1.92 -11.55
C ASN A 36 4.69 -1.77 -10.81
N GLN A 37 3.57 -2.06 -11.48
CA GLN A 37 2.25 -2.02 -10.86
C GLN A 37 2.14 -3.00 -9.68
N GLN A 38 2.66 -4.23 -9.81
CA GLN A 38 2.70 -5.19 -8.70
C GLN A 38 3.54 -4.70 -7.53
N ILE A 39 4.74 -4.16 -7.79
CA ILE A 39 5.62 -3.62 -6.75
C ILE A 39 4.95 -2.44 -6.03
N VAL A 40 4.40 -1.48 -6.79
CA VAL A 40 3.75 -0.29 -6.24
C VAL A 40 2.54 -0.66 -5.39
N LEU A 41 1.66 -1.56 -5.87
CA LEU A 41 0.49 -2.00 -5.11
C LEU A 41 0.87 -2.76 -3.84
N TYR A 42 1.92 -3.57 -3.91
CA TYR A 42 2.43 -4.28 -2.74
C TYR A 42 2.99 -3.34 -1.67
N VAL A 43 3.81 -2.37 -2.07
CA VAL A 43 4.34 -1.34 -1.17
C VAL A 43 3.21 -0.47 -0.62
N PHE A 44 2.23 -0.11 -1.45
CA PHE A 44 1.04 0.63 -1.03
C PHE A 44 0.28 -0.09 0.09
N ALA A 45 -0.02 -1.38 -0.06
CA ALA A 45 -0.69 -2.17 0.97
C ALA A 45 0.08 -2.17 2.32
N ARG A 46 1.41 -2.24 2.26
CA ARG A 46 2.28 -2.19 3.45
C ARG A 46 2.30 -0.82 4.11
N ILE A 47 2.34 0.25 3.32
CA ILE A 47 2.24 1.63 3.82
C ILE A 47 0.89 1.83 4.50
N MET A 48 -0.22 1.43 3.86
CA MET A 48 -1.56 1.53 4.43
C MET A 48 -1.70 0.76 5.74
N THR A 49 -1.13 -0.44 5.83
CA THR A 49 -1.09 -1.22 7.08
C THR A 49 -0.27 -0.50 8.16
N GLY A 50 0.86 0.11 7.80
CA GLY A 50 1.68 0.92 8.70
C GLY A 50 0.95 2.16 9.20
N LEU A 51 0.24 2.86 8.31
CA LEU A 51 -0.59 4.01 8.64
C LEU A 51 -1.77 3.62 9.54
N ALA A 52 -2.40 2.47 9.31
CA ALA A 52 -3.45 1.95 10.17
C ALA A 52 -2.94 1.59 11.58
N LYS A 53 -1.68 1.15 11.71
CA LYS A 53 -1.04 0.88 13.01
C LYS A 53 -0.53 2.13 13.72
N LEU A 54 -0.32 3.23 12.99
CA LEU A 54 0.19 4.49 13.54
C LEU A 54 -0.70 5.13 14.63
N PRO A 55 -2.04 5.21 14.49
CA PRO A 55 -2.92 5.71 15.55
C PRO A 55 -3.00 4.77 16.76
N ILE A 56 -2.89 3.45 16.56
CA ILE A 56 -2.81 2.46 17.64
C ILE A 56 -1.52 2.68 18.45
N LYS A 57 -0.39 2.85 17.76
CA LYS A 57 0.91 3.12 18.40
C LYS A 57 0.93 4.45 19.15
N ARG A 58 0.18 5.46 18.70
CA ARG A 58 0.02 6.76 19.38
C ARG A 58 -0.97 6.72 20.55
N GLN A 59 -1.46 5.54 20.95
CA GLN A 59 -2.40 5.33 22.07
C GLN A 59 -3.69 6.17 21.99
N THR A 60 -4.05 6.69 20.81
CA THR A 60 -5.30 7.46 20.64
C THR A 60 -6.54 6.55 20.70
N ILE A 61 -6.37 5.26 20.46
CA ILE A 61 -7.43 4.24 20.48
C ILE A 61 -6.91 3.03 21.28
N ASN A 62 -7.64 2.60 22.30
CA ASN A 62 -7.34 1.36 23.04
C ASN A 62 -7.30 0.19 22.08
N GLU A 63 -6.19 -0.57 22.06
CA GLU A 63 -5.92 -1.66 21.12
C GLU A 63 -7.11 -2.64 21.06
N PRO A 64 -7.94 -2.59 20.00
CA PRO A 64 -9.07 -3.49 19.88
C PRO A 64 -8.52 -4.89 19.59
N LYS A 65 -8.85 -5.88 20.44
CA LYS A 65 -8.45 -7.29 20.27
C LYS A 65 -8.78 -7.88 18.88
N HIS A 66 -9.72 -7.27 18.16
CA HIS A 66 -10.16 -7.70 16.81
C HIS A 66 -9.95 -6.63 15.72
N THR A 67 -8.85 -5.86 15.79
CA THR A 67 -8.53 -4.84 14.77
C THR A 67 -8.39 -5.45 13.37
N PHE A 68 -7.69 -6.59 13.26
CA PHE A 68 -7.43 -7.23 11.98
C PHE A 68 -8.70 -7.81 11.32
N PRO A 69 -9.58 -8.54 12.02
CA PRO A 69 -10.87 -8.98 11.49
C PRO A 69 -11.76 -7.85 10.96
N VAL A 70 -11.85 -6.73 11.69
CA VAL A 70 -12.67 -5.57 11.25
C VAL A 70 -12.10 -4.97 9.97
N PHE A 71 -10.78 -4.78 9.91
CA PHE A 71 -10.10 -4.31 8.70
C PHE A 71 -10.33 -5.25 7.52
N ALA A 72 -10.18 -6.56 7.73
CA ALA A 72 -10.40 -7.57 6.70
C ALA A 72 -11.86 -7.55 6.19
N ALA A 73 -12.84 -7.44 7.08
CA ALA A 73 -14.25 -7.39 6.71
C ALA A 73 -14.58 -6.15 5.86
N VAL A 74 -14.02 -4.98 6.20
CA VAL A 74 -14.20 -3.75 5.43
C VAL A 74 -13.56 -3.88 4.05
N VAL A 75 -12.30 -4.34 3.97
CA VAL A 75 -11.60 -4.54 2.69
C VAL A 75 -12.37 -5.51 1.81
N TRP A 76 -12.84 -6.63 2.37
CA TRP A 76 -13.59 -7.63 1.63
C TRP A 76 -14.95 -7.10 1.14
N GLY A 77 -15.68 -6.36 1.98
CA GLY A 77 -16.94 -5.73 1.60
C GLY A 77 -16.78 -4.73 0.46
N VAL A 78 -15.71 -3.93 0.48
CA VAL A 78 -15.36 -3.01 -0.60
C VAL A 78 -15.08 -3.78 -1.89
N VAL A 79 -14.27 -4.84 -1.85
CA VAL A 79 -14.00 -5.68 -3.03
C VAL A 79 -15.29 -6.25 -3.63
N MET A 80 -16.19 -6.76 -2.80
CA MET A 80 -17.48 -7.30 -3.26
C MET A 80 -18.38 -6.23 -3.89
N TRP A 81 -18.39 -5.03 -3.32
CA TRP A 81 -19.17 -3.92 -3.86
C TRP A 81 -18.62 -3.47 -5.22
N LEU A 82 -17.31 -3.24 -5.32
CA LEU A 82 -16.66 -2.90 -6.59
C LEU A 82 -16.86 -4.01 -7.64
N PHE A 83 -16.70 -5.27 -7.27
CA PHE A 83 -16.89 -6.39 -8.20
C PHE A 83 -18.33 -6.51 -8.72
N ARG A 84 -19.31 -5.93 -8.03
CA ARG A 84 -20.71 -5.92 -8.49
C ARG A 84 -21.06 -4.69 -9.31
N HIS A 85 -20.53 -3.51 -8.97
CA HIS A 85 -20.86 -2.26 -9.66
C HIS A 85 -19.92 -1.96 -10.84
N ASP A 86 -18.61 -2.09 -10.65
CA ASP A 86 -17.58 -1.66 -11.60
C ASP A 86 -16.44 -2.68 -11.61
N ARG A 87 -16.57 -3.74 -12.41
CA ARG A 87 -15.58 -4.83 -12.45
C ARG A 87 -14.28 -4.41 -13.12
N ASP A 88 -14.37 -3.54 -14.11
CA ASP A 88 -13.29 -3.06 -14.97
C ASP A 88 -12.24 -2.22 -14.22
N VAL A 89 -12.62 -1.59 -13.10
CA VAL A 89 -11.69 -0.80 -12.28
C VAL A 89 -10.85 -1.65 -11.32
N LEU A 90 -11.22 -2.93 -11.11
CA LEU A 90 -10.47 -3.83 -10.25
C LEU A 90 -9.17 -4.29 -10.93
N GLN A 91 -8.15 -4.60 -10.13
CA GLN A 91 -6.92 -5.15 -10.68
C GLN A 91 -7.21 -6.47 -11.42
N PRO A 92 -6.64 -6.71 -12.61
CA PRO A 92 -6.91 -7.91 -13.42
C PRO A 92 -6.73 -9.22 -12.65
N SER A 93 -5.74 -9.28 -11.74
CA SER A 93 -5.50 -10.43 -10.88
C SER A 93 -6.67 -10.71 -9.92
N LEU A 94 -7.25 -9.67 -9.33
CA LEU A 94 -8.37 -9.80 -8.40
C LEU A 94 -9.68 -10.12 -9.13
N GLN A 95 -9.88 -9.56 -10.32
CA GLN A 95 -10.98 -9.94 -11.21
C GLN A 95 -10.91 -11.42 -11.56
N ALA A 96 -9.74 -11.92 -11.95
CA ALA A 96 -9.53 -13.33 -12.29
C ALA A 96 -9.84 -14.26 -11.09
N SER A 97 -9.39 -13.89 -9.88
CA SER A 97 -9.71 -14.66 -8.67
C SER A 97 -11.21 -14.67 -8.34
N MET A 98 -11.90 -13.53 -8.47
CA MET A 98 -13.34 -13.47 -8.21
C MET A 98 -14.16 -14.20 -9.28
N GLN A 99 -13.79 -14.08 -10.55
CA GLN A 99 -14.41 -14.81 -11.65
C GLN A 99 -14.27 -16.32 -11.43
N TYR A 100 -13.08 -16.80 -11.05
CA TYR A 100 -12.86 -18.20 -10.73
C TYR A 100 -13.75 -18.69 -9.58
N LEU A 101 -13.80 -17.93 -8.48
CA LEU A 101 -14.60 -18.28 -7.29
C LEU A 101 -16.11 -18.25 -7.51
N TYR A 102 -16.61 -17.36 -8.37
CA TYR A 102 -18.06 -17.15 -8.55
C TYR A 102 -18.65 -17.77 -9.81
N LEU A 103 -17.86 -17.94 -10.88
CA LEU A 103 -18.37 -18.28 -12.21
C LEU A 103 -17.79 -19.60 -12.75
N ASP A 104 -16.55 -19.96 -12.39
CA ASP A 104 -15.98 -21.28 -12.75
C ASP A 104 -16.20 -22.35 -11.68
N SER A 105 -16.50 -21.97 -10.44
CA SER A 105 -16.72 -22.94 -9.35
C SER A 105 -18.09 -23.64 -9.41
N ASP A 106 -18.95 -23.26 -10.36
CA ASP A 106 -20.29 -23.83 -10.60
C ASP A 106 -20.32 -24.73 -11.87
N GLN A 107 -19.14 -25.03 -12.44
CA GLN A 107 -18.90 -26.05 -13.48
C GLN A 107 -18.22 -27.28 -12.90
#